data_AF-A0A7V0V0Q1-F1
#
_entry.id   AF-A0A7V0V0Q1-F1
#
_cell.length_a   1.000
_cell.length_b   1.000
_cell.length_c   1.000
_cell.angle_alpha   90.00
_cell.angle_beta   90.00
_cell.angle_gamma   90.00
#
_symmetry.space_group_name_H-M   'P 1'
#
loop_
_entity.id
_entity.type
_entity.pdbx_description
1 polymer ?
#
loop_
_entity_poly.entity_id
_entity_poly.type
_entity_poly.pdbx_seq_one_letter_code
_entity_poly.pdbx_strand_id
1 'polypeptide(L)'
;MWLAIIAAVIAVLAGSGVWTALIVRRAERRYPPSGKFVEVEGYRLHYVEVGSGQPVVLLHGDSGSVLDFTLSPLMTELARDYHVFAFDRPGLGYSQRPRAAGSPFVQARMIYGALRTLGVKNPVLVGHSN
;
A
#
# COMPACT_ATOMS: atom_id res chain seq x y z
N MET A 1 37.55 -6.76 -25.06
CA MET A 1 36.71 -7.83 -24.47
C MET A 1 35.97 -7.35 -23.21
N TRP A 2 36.65 -6.91 -22.15
CA TRP A 2 36.01 -6.45 -20.90
C TRP A 2 35.05 -5.27 -21.04
N LEU A 3 35.39 -4.25 -21.83
CA LEU A 3 34.51 -3.09 -22.07
C LEU A 3 33.18 -3.49 -22.74
N ALA A 4 33.21 -4.46 -23.66
CA ALA A 4 32.02 -4.97 -24.31
C ALA A 4 31.11 -5.74 -23.33
N ILE A 5 31.72 -6.52 -22.44
CA ILE A 5 30.99 -7.24 -21.38
C ILE A 5 30.33 -6.24 -20.42
N ILE A 6 31.06 -5.22 -19.96
CA ILE A 6 30.52 -4.18 -19.06
C ILE A 6 29.36 -3.42 -19.74
N ALA A 7 29.52 -3.01 -20.99
CA ALA A 7 28.48 -2.32 -21.74
C ALA A 7 27.21 -3.19 -21.90
N ALA A 8 27.37 -4.48 -22.19
CA ALA A 8 26.26 -5.41 -22.28
C ALA A 8 25.52 -5.56 -20.94
N VAL A 9 26.24 -5.68 -19.82
CA VAL A 9 25.64 -5.76 -18.48
C VAL A 9 24.86 -4.48 -18.15
N ILE A 10 25.43 -3.31 -18.41
CA ILE A 10 24.73 -2.02 -18.20
C ILE A 10 23.46 -1.95 -19.04
N ALA A 11 23.53 -2.33 -20.31
CA ALA A 11 22.37 -2.33 -21.20
C ALA A 11 21.25 -3.25 -20.71
N VAL A 12 21.59 -4.44 -20.21
CA VAL A 12 20.62 -5.38 -19.63
C VAL A 12 19.99 -4.82 -18.35
N LEU A 13 20.78 -4.25 -17.43
CA LEU A 13 20.27 -3.68 -16.19
C LEU A 13 19.37 -2.46 -16.44
N ALA A 14 19.79 -1.56 -17.33
CA ALA A 14 18.99 -0.40 -17.72
C ALA A 14 17.70 -0.83 -18.44
N GLY A 15 17.81 -1.80 -19.37
CA GLY A 15 16.66 -2.38 -20.06
C GLY A 15 15.66 -3.02 -19.09
N SER A 16 16.13 -3.76 -18.09
CA SER A 16 15.29 -4.34 -17.04
C SER A 16 14.59 -3.27 -16.20
N GLY A 17 15.32 -2.22 -15.77
CA GLY A 17 14.73 -1.12 -15.01
C GLY A 17 13.64 -0.37 -15.78
N VAL A 18 13.88 -0.07 -17.06
CA VAL A 18 12.88 0.55 -17.94
C VAL A 18 11.69 -0.37 -18.15
N TRP A 19 11.93 -1.66 -18.41
CA TRP A 19 10.87 -2.65 -18.61
C TRP A 19 9.96 -2.77 -17.38
N THR A 20 10.54 -2.89 -16.18
CA THR A 20 9.79 -2.90 -14.93
C THR A 20 8.97 -1.63 -14.74
N ALA A 21 9.57 -0.46 -14.99
CA ALA A 21 8.84 0.81 -14.89
C ALA A 21 7.67 0.90 -15.88
N LEU A 22 7.84 0.40 -17.11
CA LEU A 22 6.78 0.34 -18.11
C LEU A 22 5.66 -0.63 -17.72
N ILE A 23 6.00 -1.81 -17.18
CA ILE A 23 5.01 -2.79 -16.70
C ILE A 23 4.20 -2.19 -15.56
N VAL A 24 4.85 -1.61 -14.54
CA VAL A 24 4.18 -1.00 -13.40
C VAL A 24 3.23 0.10 -13.89
N ARG A 25 3.71 1.03 -14.72
CA ARG A 25 2.86 2.10 -15.28
C ARG A 25 1.68 1.58 -16.09
N ARG A 26 1.84 0.49 -16.83
CA ARG A 26 0.73 -0.14 -17.57
C ARG A 26 -0.27 -0.80 -16.61
N ALA A 27 0.21 -1.48 -15.57
CA ALA A 27 -0.63 -2.09 -14.56
C ALA A 27 -1.45 -1.03 -13.82
N GLU A 28 -0.83 0.05 -13.34
CA GLU A 28 -1.51 1.17 -12.68
C GLU A 28 -2.53 1.88 -13.60
N ARG A 29 -2.26 1.96 -14.90
CA ARG A 29 -3.23 2.51 -15.87
C ARG A 29 -4.44 1.59 -16.07
N ARG A 30 -4.22 0.27 -16.05
CA ARG A 30 -5.28 -0.73 -16.24
C ARG A 30 -6.10 -0.92 -14.97
N TYR A 31 -5.46 -0.77 -13.82
CA TYR A 31 -6.04 -0.89 -12.49
C TYR A 31 -5.66 0.37 -11.72
N PRO A 32 -6.41 1.47 -11.82
CA PRO A 32 -6.13 2.65 -11.02
C PRO A 32 -6.43 2.39 -9.53
N PRO A 33 -5.80 3.15 -8.61
CA PRO A 33 -6.13 3.07 -7.18
C PRO A 33 -7.62 3.39 -6.95
N SER A 34 -8.31 2.53 -6.20
CA SER A 34 -9.75 2.65 -5.94
C SER A 34 -10.10 3.58 -4.76
N GLY A 35 -9.10 4.03 -4.01
CA GLY A 35 -9.26 4.80 -2.78
C GLY A 35 -8.62 6.18 -2.80
N LYS A 36 -8.32 6.67 -1.59
CA LYS A 36 -7.73 7.97 -1.30
C LYS A 36 -6.26 7.79 -0.89
N PHE A 37 -5.58 8.91 -0.73
CA PHE A 37 -4.21 8.94 -0.21
C PHE A 37 -4.11 9.84 1.01
N VAL A 38 -3.23 9.46 1.93
CA VAL A 38 -2.84 10.27 3.09
C VAL A 38 -1.32 10.43 3.10
N GLU A 39 -0.84 11.64 3.40
CA GLU A 39 0.59 11.91 3.54
C GLU A 39 1.04 11.70 4.99
N VAL A 40 2.13 10.97 5.15
CA VAL A 40 2.79 10.68 6.43
C VAL A 40 4.28 10.76 6.21
N GLU A 41 4.97 11.63 6.95
CA GLU A 41 6.43 11.79 6.86
C GLU A 41 6.95 12.00 5.41
N GLY A 42 6.17 12.68 4.55
CA GLY A 42 6.52 12.91 3.14
C GLY A 42 6.27 11.72 2.20
N TYR A 43 5.65 10.65 2.68
CA TYR A 43 5.22 9.51 1.88
C TYR A 43 3.70 9.46 1.77
N ARG A 44 3.21 9.13 0.58
CA ARG A 44 1.79 8.87 0.32
C ARG A 44 1.44 7.42 0.59
N LEU A 45 0.46 7.21 1.46
CA LEU A 45 -0.15 5.90 1.70
C LEU A 45 -1.55 5.86 1.09
N HIS A 46 -1.86 4.78 0.38
CA HIS A 46 -3.18 4.53 -0.20
C HIS A 46 -4.09 3.83 0.80
N TYR A 47 -5.36 4.22 0.82
CA TYR A 47 -6.38 3.59 1.64
C TYR A 47 -7.76 3.69 1.00
N VAL A 48 -8.62 2.71 1.29
CA VAL A 48 -10.05 2.73 0.95
C VAL A 48 -10.84 2.96 2.24
N GLU A 49 -11.94 3.70 2.15
CA GLU A 49 -12.74 4.14 3.29
C GLU A 49 -14.22 4.01 2.94
N VAL A 50 -15.00 3.34 3.80
CA VAL A 50 -16.45 3.15 3.63
C VAL A 50 -17.17 3.11 4.97
N GLY A 51 -18.48 3.36 4.97
CA GLY A 51 -19.31 3.27 6.16
C GLY A 51 -19.14 4.46 7.11
N SER A 52 -19.64 4.32 8.32
CA SER A 52 -19.60 5.34 9.36
C SER A 52 -19.77 4.69 10.74
N GLY A 53 -19.42 5.40 11.82
CA GLY A 53 -19.50 4.85 13.19
C GLY A 53 -18.14 4.52 13.78
N GLN A 54 -18.07 3.44 14.58
CA GLN A 54 -16.85 3.04 15.27
C GLN A 54 -15.75 2.68 14.24
N PRO A 55 -14.54 3.26 14.33
CA PRO A 55 -13.50 2.97 13.35
C PRO A 55 -12.97 1.53 13.43
N VAL A 56 -12.86 0.90 12.26
CA VAL A 56 -12.20 -0.39 12.05
C VAL A 56 -11.12 -0.23 10.99
N VAL A 57 -9.91 -0.69 11.28
CA VAL A 57 -8.75 -0.55 10.39
C VAL A 57 -8.29 -1.94 9.97
N LEU A 58 -8.34 -2.20 8.67
CA LEU A 58 -7.97 -3.46 8.02
C LEU A 58 -6.55 -3.38 7.46
N LEU A 59 -5.71 -4.34 7.85
CA LEU A 59 -4.30 -4.44 7.45
C LEU A 59 -4.03 -5.80 6.78
N HIS A 60 -3.64 -5.78 5.51
CA HIS A 60 -3.35 -7.00 4.75
C HIS A 60 -1.97 -7.60 5.11
N GLY A 61 -1.71 -8.82 4.64
CA GLY A 61 -0.44 -9.52 4.81
C GLY A 61 0.67 -9.08 3.85
N ASP A 62 1.85 -9.65 3.99
CA ASP A 62 2.96 -9.46 3.06
C ASP A 62 2.55 -9.85 1.64
N SER A 63 3.01 -9.06 0.67
CA SER A 63 2.64 -9.18 -0.75
C SER A 63 1.14 -8.97 -1.06
N GLY A 64 0.31 -8.61 -0.07
CA GLY A 64 -1.09 -8.26 -0.25
C GLY A 64 -1.32 -6.80 -0.63
N SER A 65 -2.60 -6.41 -0.68
CA SER A 65 -3.06 -5.03 -0.88
C SER A 65 -4.45 -4.85 -0.27
N VAL A 66 -5.04 -3.65 -0.37
CA VAL A 66 -6.46 -3.42 -0.03
C VAL A 66 -7.41 -4.37 -0.76
N LEU A 67 -6.99 -4.97 -1.89
CA LEU A 67 -7.79 -5.92 -2.65
C LEU A 67 -8.16 -7.17 -1.86
N ASP A 68 -7.35 -7.57 -0.87
CA ASP A 68 -7.64 -8.70 0.03
C ASP A 68 -8.96 -8.47 0.77
N PHE A 69 -9.32 -7.20 1.00
CA PHE A 69 -10.56 -6.80 1.64
C PHE A 69 -11.63 -6.37 0.64
N THR A 70 -11.29 -5.55 -0.36
CA THR A 70 -12.27 -4.95 -1.27
C THR A 70 -12.84 -5.92 -2.30
N LEU A 71 -12.13 -7.02 -2.59
CA LEU A 71 -12.67 -8.10 -3.44
C LEU A 71 -13.50 -9.12 -2.65
N SER A 72 -13.51 -9.00 -1.32
CA SER A 72 -14.33 -9.81 -0.42
C SER A 72 -15.56 -9.01 0.04
N PRO A 73 -16.62 -9.69 0.54
CA PRO A 73 -17.75 -9.00 1.17
C PRO A 73 -17.40 -8.30 2.49
N LEU A 74 -16.23 -8.58 3.09
CA LEU A 74 -15.90 -8.17 4.46
C LEU A 74 -16.06 -6.66 4.67
N MET A 75 -15.49 -5.86 3.76
CA MET A 75 -15.49 -4.41 3.90
C MET A 75 -16.91 -3.84 3.77
N THR A 76 -17.71 -4.37 2.84
CA THR A 76 -19.11 -3.97 2.64
C THR A 76 -20.00 -4.39 3.81
N GLU A 77 -19.81 -5.57 4.38
CA GLU A 77 -20.58 -6.04 5.53
C GLU A 77 -20.24 -5.25 6.80
N LEU A 78 -18.96 -4.97 7.05
CA LEU A 78 -18.56 -4.12 8.18
C LEU A 78 -19.06 -2.68 8.02
N ALA A 79 -19.14 -2.15 6.80
CA ALA A 79 -19.59 -0.79 6.53
C ALA A 79 -21.04 -0.50 6.95
N ARG A 80 -21.85 -1.53 7.24
CA ARG A 80 -23.21 -1.38 7.74
C ARG A 80 -23.25 -0.70 9.12
N ASP A 81 -22.26 -1.00 9.98
CA ASP A 81 -22.24 -0.56 11.38
C ASP A 81 -20.95 0.18 11.77
N TYR A 82 -19.89 0.08 10.95
CA TYR A 82 -18.55 0.58 11.26
C TYR A 82 -18.04 1.55 10.21
N HIS A 83 -17.13 2.42 10.63
CA HIS A 83 -16.33 3.24 9.72
C HIS A 83 -15.04 2.49 9.37
N VAL A 84 -14.98 1.91 8.17
CA VAL A 84 -13.95 0.93 7.80
C VAL A 84 -12.87 1.57 6.93
N PHE A 85 -11.62 1.40 7.33
CA PHE A 85 -10.43 1.85 6.60
C PHE A 85 -9.58 0.64 6.22
N ALA A 86 -9.34 0.41 4.94
CA ALA A 86 -8.37 -0.59 4.48
C ALA A 86 -7.14 0.13 3.94
N PHE A 87 -5.95 -0.18 4.45
CA PHE A 87 -4.71 0.44 3.99
C PHE A 87 -3.92 -0.50 3.10
N ASP A 88 -3.36 0.03 2.01
CA ASP A 88 -2.16 -0.56 1.43
C ASP A 88 -1.01 -0.27 2.39
N ARG A 89 -0.40 -1.30 2.96
CA ARG A 89 0.71 -1.14 3.89
C ARG A 89 1.90 -0.43 3.21
N PRO A 90 2.70 0.35 3.97
CA PRO A 90 3.87 1.03 3.44
C PRO A 90 4.74 0.16 2.52
N GLY A 91 4.92 0.61 1.27
CA GLY A 91 5.69 -0.07 0.25
C GLY A 91 5.01 -1.26 -0.44
N LEU A 92 3.70 -1.45 -0.24
CA LEU A 92 2.86 -2.43 -0.91
C LEU A 92 1.66 -1.72 -1.59
N GLY A 93 1.01 -2.40 -2.53
CA GLY A 93 -0.07 -1.82 -3.33
C GLY A 93 0.32 -0.48 -3.96
N TYR A 94 -0.53 0.54 -3.76
CA TYR A 94 -0.28 1.92 -4.22
C TYR A 94 0.41 2.81 -3.18
N SER A 95 0.74 2.28 -2.00
CA SER A 95 1.46 3.02 -0.97
C SER A 95 2.95 3.15 -1.33
N GLN A 96 3.49 4.36 -1.19
CA GLN A 96 4.91 4.59 -1.39
C GLN A 96 5.75 3.81 -0.37
N ARG A 97 6.99 3.49 -0.77
CA ARG A 97 7.92 2.68 0.02
C ARG A 97 8.86 3.57 0.84
N PRO A 98 8.62 3.77 2.15
CA PRO A 98 9.58 4.44 3.00
C PRO A 98 10.86 3.63 3.16
N ARG A 99 11.94 4.29 3.62
CA ARG A 99 13.16 3.59 4.00
C ARG A 99 12.84 2.58 5.11
N ALA A 100 13.38 1.37 4.97
CA ALA A 100 13.13 0.27 5.90
C ALA A 100 11.64 -0.10 6.04
N ALA A 101 10.84 0.00 4.98
CA ALA A 101 9.43 -0.41 4.96
C ALA A 101 9.16 -1.86 5.41
N GLY A 102 10.15 -2.76 5.33
CA GLY A 102 10.04 -4.12 5.87
C GLY A 102 10.16 -4.21 7.40
N SER A 103 10.52 -3.12 8.09
CA SER A 103 10.57 -3.10 9.55
C SER A 103 9.16 -3.01 10.12
N PRO A 104 8.77 -3.90 11.06
CA PRO A 104 7.47 -3.81 11.74
C PRO A 104 7.27 -2.45 12.44
N PHE A 105 8.35 -1.84 12.94
CA PHE A 105 8.29 -0.52 13.58
C PHE A 105 7.98 0.60 12.58
N VAL A 106 8.56 0.55 11.38
CA VAL A 106 8.25 1.51 10.31
C VAL A 106 6.82 1.30 9.83
N GLN A 107 6.39 0.04 9.65
CA GLN A 107 5.00 -0.27 9.30
C GLN A 107 4.02 0.32 10.31
N ALA A 108 4.20 0.02 11.59
CA ALA A 108 3.33 0.52 12.66
C ALA A 108 3.35 2.06 12.77
N ARG A 109 4.54 2.69 12.69
CA ARG A 109 4.68 4.15 12.77
C ARG A 109 3.95 4.86 11.64
N MET A 110 4.08 4.36 10.41
CA MET A 110 3.46 4.96 9.23
C MET A 110 1.93 4.82 9.28
N ILE A 111 1.41 3.65 9.67
CA ILE A 111 -0.04 3.45 9.87
C ILE A 111 -0.54 4.34 11.01
N TYR A 112 0.16 4.39 12.13
CA TYR A 112 -0.20 5.28 13.25
C TYR A 112 -0.24 6.75 12.82
N GLY A 113 0.75 7.21 12.06
CA GLY A 113 0.78 8.55 11.48
C GLY A 113 -0.41 8.82 10.56
N ALA A 114 -0.76 7.85 9.70
CA ALA A 114 -1.92 7.96 8.81
C ALA A 114 -3.23 8.11 9.60
N LEU A 115 -3.46 7.24 10.59
CA LEU A 115 -4.65 7.30 11.45
C LEU A 115 -4.75 8.64 12.19
N ARG A 116 -3.60 9.15 12.67
CA ARG A 116 -3.52 10.48 13.28
C ARG A 116 -3.88 11.61 12.32
N THR A 117 -3.36 11.59 11.10
CA THR A 117 -3.67 12.60 10.08
C THR A 117 -5.14 12.57 9.68
N LEU A 118 -5.73 11.37 9.60
CA LEU A 118 -7.15 11.17 9.28
C LEU A 118 -8.10 11.43 10.48
N GLY A 119 -7.56 11.70 11.67
CA GLY A 119 -8.37 11.92 12.87
C GLY A 119 -9.05 10.65 13.42
N VAL A 120 -8.60 9.46 13.02
CA VAL A 120 -9.13 8.18 13.47
C VAL A 120 -8.65 7.91 14.90
N LYS A 121 -9.60 7.76 15.83
CA LYS A 121 -9.33 7.56 17.27
C LYS A 121 -9.87 6.21 17.73
N ASN A 122 -9.10 5.51 18.56
CA ASN A 122 -9.44 4.22 19.17
C ASN A 122 -10.02 3.19 18.17
N PRO A 123 -9.36 2.93 17.03
CA PRO A 123 -9.87 1.96 16.08
C PRO A 123 -9.76 0.53 16.61
N VAL A 124 -10.66 -0.33 16.15
CA VAL A 124 -10.41 -1.78 16.19
C VAL A 124 -9.47 -2.12 15.04
N LEU A 125 -8.35 -2.77 15.35
CA LEU A 125 -7.39 -3.22 14.33
C LEU A 125 -7.70 -4.67 13.96
N VAL A 126 -7.83 -4.93 12.66
CA VAL A 126 -7.98 -6.27 12.10
C VAL A 126 -6.86 -6.46 11.09
N GLY A 127 -6.05 -7.50 11.28
CA GLY A 127 -4.98 -7.84 10.34
C GLY A 127 -4.86 -9.33 10.12
N HIS A 128 -4.31 -9.72 8.98
CA HIS A 128 -3.97 -11.11 8.69
C HIS A 128 -2.57 -11.22 8.10
N SER A 129 -1.83 -12.24 8.54
CA SER A 129 -0.41 -12.43 8.21
C SER A 129 0.49 -11.26 8.64
N ASN A 130 1.81 -11.50 8.64
CA ASN A 130 2.81 -10.43 8.64
C ASN A 130 3.03 -9.92 7.23
#